data_AF-A0A0N7A022-F1
#
_entry.id   AF-A0A0N7A022-F1
#
_cell.length_a   1.000
_cell.length_b   1.000
_cell.length_c   1.000
_cell.angle_alpha   90.00
_cell.angle_beta   90.00
_cell.angle_gamma   90.00
#
_symmetry.space_group_name_H-M   'P 1'
#
loop_
_entity.id
_entity.type
_entity.pdbx_description
1 polymer ?
#
loop_
_entity_poly.entity_id
_entity_poly.type
_entity_poly.pdbx_seq_one_letter_code
_entity_poly.pdbx_strand_id
1 'polypeptide(L)'
;MTDENERPRPEDDAARLGLVVVGEAAALHAGDDASLDASEANIRETVDSMVDEPLTPRQEEVMERLAAAGGTLTAGLSGALAAKTGGQVEDVLEGAARSVVWQQRLAAERDALQGRPQESTDGDPVTDGDPVTDGDPATDSDPVEDQREDAGGQQRHRDDDGRDRG
;
A
#
# COMPACT_ATOMS: atom_id res chain seq x y z
N MET A 1 -4.03 27.05 16.94
CA MET A 1 -4.66 26.47 15.74
C MET A 1 -3.96 25.15 15.52
N THR A 2 -4.47 24.10 16.16
CA THR A 2 -4.05 22.73 15.90
C THR A 2 -4.79 22.28 14.65
N ASP A 3 -4.08 21.71 13.69
CA ASP A 3 -4.68 21.16 12.47
C ASP A 3 -5.71 20.08 12.85
N GLU A 4 -6.99 20.43 12.80
CA GLU A 4 -8.11 19.50 13.03
C GLU A 4 -8.33 18.56 11.83
N ASN A 5 -7.43 18.55 10.83
CA ASN A 5 -7.58 17.83 9.57
C ASN A 5 -6.41 16.91 9.19
N GLU A 6 -5.42 16.67 10.04
CA GLU A 6 -4.43 15.61 9.76
C GLU A 6 -5.03 14.24 10.11
N ARG A 7 -5.96 13.78 9.28
CA ARG A 7 -6.26 12.35 9.22
C ARG A 7 -4.98 11.62 8.81
N PRO A 8 -4.57 10.56 9.53
CA PRO A 8 -3.44 9.74 9.13
C PRO A 8 -3.57 9.32 7.67
N ARG A 9 -2.44 9.18 6.99
CA ARG A 9 -2.46 8.71 5.60
C ARG A 9 -2.88 7.24 5.58
N PRO A 10 -3.61 6.79 4.55
CA PRO A 10 -4.01 5.39 4.43
C PRO A 10 -2.82 4.41 4.53
N GLU A 11 -1.65 4.80 4.04
CA GLU A 11 -0.42 4.02 4.15
C GLU A 11 0.12 3.93 5.59
N ASP A 12 -0.06 4.97 6.40
CA ASP A 12 0.34 4.95 7.81
C ASP A 12 -0.60 4.05 8.62
N ASP A 13 -1.90 4.06 8.31
CA ASP A 13 -2.89 3.16 8.90
C ASP A 13 -2.64 1.71 8.51
N ALA A 14 -2.35 1.45 7.22
CA ALA A 14 -1.98 0.13 6.74
C ALA A 14 -0.70 -0.39 7.41
N ALA A 15 0.29 0.47 7.63
CA ALA A 15 1.51 0.11 8.36
C ALA A 15 1.22 -0.23 9.83
N ARG A 16 0.39 0.56 10.52
CA ARG A 16 -0.05 0.27 11.89
C ARG A 16 -0.78 -1.06 11.98
N LEU A 17 -1.79 -1.30 11.12
CA LEU A 17 -2.52 -2.56 11.06
C LEU A 17 -1.58 -3.75 10.78
N GLY A 18 -0.63 -3.58 9.84
CA GLY A 18 0.36 -4.61 9.54
C GLY A 18 1.24 -4.97 10.74
N LEU A 19 1.70 -3.98 11.50
CA LEU A 19 2.50 -4.21 12.71
C LEU A 19 1.72 -4.92 13.81
N VAL A 20 0.45 -4.58 13.98
CA VAL A 20 -0.43 -5.24 14.94
C VAL A 20 -0.60 -6.73 14.59
N VAL A 21 -0.87 -7.04 13.32
CA VAL A 21 -1.01 -8.44 12.86
C VAL A 21 0.29 -9.23 13.05
N VAL A 22 1.45 -8.61 12.85
CA VAL A 22 2.76 -9.24 13.13
C VAL A 22 2.95 -9.46 14.63
N GLY A 23 2.52 -8.52 15.48
CA GLY A 23 2.53 -8.67 16.93
C GLY A 23 1.65 -9.83 17.41
N GLU A 24 0.45 -9.96 16.85
CA GLU A 24 -0.46 -11.06 17.13
C GLU A 24 0.13 -12.42 16.71
N ALA A 25 0.73 -12.48 15.52
CA ALA A 25 1.43 -13.69 15.06
C ALA A 25 2.60 -14.07 15.99
N ALA A 26 3.31 -13.09 16.54
CA ALA A 26 4.36 -13.32 17.52
C ALA A 26 3.81 -13.83 18.86
N ALA A 27 2.68 -13.29 19.33
CA ALA A 27 2.00 -13.77 20.53
C ALA A 27 1.49 -15.21 20.36
N LEU A 28 0.87 -15.52 19.21
CA LEU A 28 0.45 -16.88 18.83
C LEU A 28 1.64 -17.84 18.79
N HIS A 29 2.79 -17.40 18.29
CA HIS A 29 4.00 -18.21 18.24
C HIS A 29 4.58 -18.46 19.64
N ALA A 30 4.60 -17.43 20.49
CA ALA A 30 5.09 -17.54 21.87
C ALA A 30 4.21 -18.46 22.74
N GLY A 31 2.92 -18.62 22.37
CA GLY A 31 1.98 -19.49 23.08
C GLY A 31 1.64 -19.01 24.49
N ASP A 32 1.74 -17.69 24.72
CA ASP A 32 1.46 -17.05 26.00
C ASP A 32 0.09 -16.36 25.95
N ASP A 33 -0.86 -16.88 26.73
CA ASP A 33 -2.24 -16.35 26.81
C ASP A 33 -2.26 -14.86 27.21
N ALA A 34 -1.34 -14.42 28.09
CA ALA A 34 -1.27 -13.02 28.47
C ALA A 34 -0.83 -12.10 27.32
N SER A 35 0.07 -12.61 26.45
CA SER A 35 0.50 -11.91 25.25
C SER A 35 -0.59 -11.88 24.18
N LEU A 36 -1.43 -12.91 24.11
CA LEU A 36 -2.60 -12.95 23.23
C LEU A 36 -3.66 -11.93 23.65
N ASP A 37 -4.03 -11.92 24.93
CA ASP A 37 -4.99 -10.94 25.48
C ASP A 37 -4.49 -9.49 25.27
N ALA A 38 -3.19 -9.26 25.47
CA ALA A 38 -2.57 -7.95 25.23
C ALA A 38 -2.60 -7.57 23.74
N SER A 39 -2.39 -8.54 22.84
CA SER A 39 -2.46 -8.32 21.40
C SER A 39 -3.89 -7.98 20.95
N GLU A 40 -4.91 -8.69 21.46
CA GLU A 40 -6.32 -8.38 21.17
C GLU A 40 -6.73 -6.98 21.63
N ALA A 41 -6.27 -6.58 22.82
CA ALA A 41 -6.49 -5.22 23.31
C ALA A 41 -5.82 -4.18 22.40
N ASN A 42 -4.58 -4.46 21.95
CA ASN A 42 -3.84 -3.59 21.05
C ASN A 42 -4.52 -3.44 19.69
N ILE A 43 -5.05 -4.53 19.12
CA ILE A 43 -5.84 -4.51 17.87
C ILE A 43 -7.04 -3.57 18.03
N ARG A 44 -7.81 -3.75 19.11
CA ARG A 44 -9.00 -2.94 19.36
C ARG A 44 -8.66 -1.46 19.51
N GLU A 45 -7.65 -1.13 20.30
CA GLU A 45 -7.18 0.26 20.48
C GLU A 45 -6.69 0.87 19.17
N THR A 46 -5.93 0.10 18.38
CA THR A 46 -5.38 0.55 17.12
C THR A 46 -6.49 0.85 16.11
N VAL A 47 -7.49 -0.04 15.98
CA VAL A 47 -8.64 0.19 15.10
C VAL A 47 -9.54 1.32 15.61
N ASP A 48 -9.77 1.41 16.91
CA ASP A 48 -10.55 2.51 17.52
C ASP A 48 -9.93 3.87 17.21
N SER A 49 -8.60 3.96 17.21
CA SER A 49 -7.90 5.20 16.82
C SER A 49 -8.02 5.58 15.34
N MET A 50 -8.47 4.67 14.47
CA MET A 50 -8.60 4.88 13.02
C MET A 50 -10.04 5.16 12.56
N VAL A 51 -11.04 4.99 13.43
CA VAL A 51 -12.45 5.17 13.07
C VAL A 51 -13.00 6.49 13.61
N ASP A 52 -13.80 7.19 12.79
CA ASP A 52 -14.44 8.45 13.18
C ASP A 52 -15.57 8.23 14.23
N GLU A 53 -16.22 7.06 14.18
CA GLU A 53 -17.30 6.66 15.07
C GLU A 53 -17.00 5.28 15.67
N PRO A 54 -17.42 5.01 16.93
CA PRO A 54 -17.26 3.69 17.52
C PRO A 54 -17.88 2.61 16.64
N LEU A 55 -17.19 1.48 16.52
CA LEU A 55 -17.70 0.33 15.78
C LEU A 55 -19.02 -0.16 16.38
N THR A 56 -19.95 -0.58 15.53
CA THR A 56 -21.12 -1.33 16.00
C THR A 56 -20.68 -2.68 16.59
N PRO A 57 -21.45 -3.29 17.50
CA PRO A 57 -21.09 -4.58 18.10
C PRO A 57 -20.81 -5.68 17.07
N ARG A 58 -21.51 -5.65 15.94
CA ARG A 58 -21.30 -6.62 14.85
C ARG A 58 -20.00 -6.35 14.08
N GLN A 59 -19.61 -5.09 13.91
CA GLN A 59 -18.36 -4.73 13.26
C GLN A 59 -17.15 -5.08 14.14
N GLU A 60 -17.25 -4.89 15.46
CA GLU A 60 -16.22 -5.34 16.41
C GLU A 60 -15.97 -6.85 16.30
N GLU A 61 -17.06 -7.64 16.31
CA GLU A 61 -16.96 -9.10 16.16
C GLU A 61 -16.34 -9.52 14.82
N VAL A 62 -16.65 -8.82 13.73
CA VAL A 62 -16.03 -9.08 12.43
C VAL A 62 -14.55 -8.71 12.43
N MET A 63 -14.19 -7.59 13.03
CA MET A 63 -12.82 -7.12 13.14
C MET A 63 -11.97 -8.11 13.96
N GLU A 64 -12.48 -8.56 15.10
CA GLU A 64 -11.81 -9.56 15.95
C GLU A 64 -11.53 -10.86 15.18
N ARG A 65 -12.50 -11.35 14.42
CA ARG A 65 -12.31 -12.55 13.57
C ARG A 65 -11.31 -12.33 12.45
N LEU A 66 -11.28 -11.13 11.86
CA LEU A 66 -10.31 -10.78 10.82
C LEU A 66 -8.90 -10.69 11.37
N ALA A 67 -8.72 -10.11 12.56
CA ALA A 67 -7.43 -10.07 13.25
C ALA A 67 -6.94 -11.49 13.57
N ALA A 68 -7.77 -12.30 14.24
CA ALA A 68 -7.46 -13.70 14.54
C ALA A 68 -7.06 -14.51 13.28
N ALA A 69 -7.79 -14.33 12.18
CA ALA A 69 -7.46 -14.95 10.90
C ALA A 69 -6.14 -14.42 10.33
N GLY A 70 -5.91 -13.11 10.38
CA GLY A 70 -4.68 -12.44 9.93
C GLY A 70 -3.45 -12.88 10.72
N GLY A 71 -3.53 -12.90 12.05
CA GLY A 71 -2.49 -13.40 12.95
C GLY A 71 -2.18 -14.87 12.69
N THR A 72 -3.20 -15.71 12.55
CA THR A 72 -3.03 -17.14 12.23
C THR A 72 -2.34 -17.36 10.89
N LEU A 73 -2.77 -16.65 9.84
CA LEU A 73 -2.15 -16.72 8.52
C LEU A 73 -0.69 -16.26 8.57
N THR A 74 -0.41 -15.15 9.28
CA THR A 74 0.94 -14.60 9.41
C THR A 74 1.86 -15.53 10.21
N ALA A 75 1.38 -16.14 11.29
CA ALA A 75 2.11 -17.13 12.06
C ALA A 75 2.39 -18.40 11.23
N GLY A 76 1.38 -18.91 10.51
CA GLY A 76 1.52 -20.08 9.65
C GLY A 76 2.49 -19.86 8.47
N LEU A 77 2.40 -18.71 7.80
CA LEU A 77 3.31 -18.34 6.71
C LEU A 77 4.74 -18.13 7.21
N SER A 78 4.90 -17.48 8.38
CA SER A 78 6.21 -17.29 8.99
C SER A 78 6.84 -18.62 9.39
N GLY A 79 6.05 -19.55 9.97
CA GLY A 79 6.47 -20.92 10.25
C GLY A 79 6.90 -21.69 8.99
N ALA A 80 6.11 -21.62 7.92
CA ALA A 80 6.44 -22.27 6.66
C ALA A 80 7.71 -21.69 6.02
N LEU A 81 7.89 -20.37 6.07
CA LEU A 81 9.07 -19.71 5.53
C LEU A 81 10.32 -20.06 6.33
N ALA A 82 10.27 -19.99 7.66
CA ALA A 82 11.36 -20.37 8.56
C ALA A 82 11.81 -21.81 8.31
N ALA A 83 10.86 -22.76 8.20
CA ALA A 83 11.15 -24.15 7.87
C ALA A 83 11.82 -24.31 6.49
N LYS A 84 11.40 -23.52 5.49
CA LYS A 84 11.97 -23.56 4.14
C LYS A 84 13.38 -22.98 4.07
N THR A 85 13.67 -21.95 4.85
CA THR A 85 14.98 -21.25 4.84
C THR A 85 15.96 -21.80 5.88
N GLY A 86 15.51 -22.66 6.80
CA GLY A 86 16.31 -23.15 7.91
C GLY A 86 16.57 -22.09 8.99
N GLY A 87 15.67 -21.10 9.10
CA GLY A 87 15.74 -20.02 10.08
C GLY A 87 14.72 -20.16 11.22
N GLN A 88 14.63 -19.13 12.05
CA GLN A 88 13.67 -19.04 13.16
C GLN A 88 12.44 -18.20 12.76
N VAL A 89 11.29 -18.49 13.36
CA VAL A 89 10.03 -17.77 13.07
C VAL A 89 10.13 -16.31 13.52
N GLU A 90 10.82 -16.07 14.63
CA GLU A 90 11.07 -14.74 15.18
C GLU A 90 11.86 -13.86 14.22
N ASP A 91 12.88 -14.40 13.55
CA ASP A 91 13.67 -13.66 12.55
C ASP A 91 12.81 -13.25 11.35
N VAL A 92 11.87 -14.12 10.94
CA VAL A 92 10.93 -13.84 9.84
C VAL A 92 9.93 -12.76 10.23
N LEU A 93 9.33 -12.86 11.42
CA LEU A 93 8.39 -11.86 11.93
C LEU A 93 9.07 -10.51 12.16
N GLU A 94 10.29 -10.50 12.70
CA GLU A 94 11.09 -9.27 12.86
C GLU A 94 11.42 -8.65 11.49
N GLY A 95 11.80 -9.46 10.50
CA GLY A 95 12.02 -9.03 9.13
C GLY A 95 10.76 -8.45 8.48
N ALA A 96 9.60 -9.05 8.73
CA ALA A 96 8.32 -8.55 8.27
C ALA A 96 7.99 -7.18 8.90
N ALA A 97 8.15 -7.02 10.22
CA ALA A 97 7.94 -5.75 10.90
C ALA A 97 8.86 -4.64 10.36
N ARG A 98 10.15 -4.94 10.18
CA ARG A 98 11.11 -3.99 9.56
C ARG A 98 10.69 -3.60 8.14
N SER A 99 10.17 -4.55 7.37
CA SER A 99 9.72 -4.30 5.99
C SER A 99 8.51 -3.38 5.95
N VAL A 100 7.56 -3.54 6.88
CA VAL A 100 6.39 -2.65 7.01
C VAL A 100 6.82 -1.21 7.30
N VAL A 101 7.68 -1.01 8.29
CA VAL A 101 8.21 0.33 8.63
C VAL A 101 8.98 0.94 7.47
N TRP A 102 9.77 0.13 6.76
CA TRP A 102 10.51 0.57 5.59
C TRP A 102 9.57 1.02 4.45
N GLN A 103 8.52 0.26 4.16
CA GLN A 103 7.53 0.62 3.15
C GLN A 103 6.80 1.92 3.49
N GLN A 104 6.42 2.10 4.76
CA GLN A 104 5.81 3.34 5.25
C GLN A 104 6.73 4.55 5.01
N ARG A 105 8.02 4.40 5.30
CA ARG A 105 9.02 5.43 5.07
C ARG A 105 9.15 5.78 3.58
N LEU A 106 9.21 4.76 2.71
CA LEU A 106 9.29 4.98 1.26
C LEU A 106 8.04 5.70 0.72
N ALA A 107 6.86 5.37 1.22
CA ALA A 107 5.62 6.07 0.86
C ALA A 107 5.68 7.55 1.27
N ALA A 108 6.18 7.85 2.47
CA ALA A 108 6.39 9.22 2.93
C ALA A 108 7.41 10.00 2.09
N GLU A 109 8.52 9.36 1.71
CA GLU A 109 9.53 10.00 0.86
C GLU A 109 8.97 10.29 -0.55
N ARG A 110 8.18 9.38 -1.13
CA ARG A 110 7.51 9.58 -2.42
C ARG A 110 6.57 10.78 -2.38
N ASP A 111 5.73 10.85 -1.36
CA ASP A 111 4.74 11.93 -1.25
C ASP A 111 5.44 13.29 -1.05
N ALA A 112 6.52 13.34 -0.26
CA ALA A 112 7.32 14.55 -0.07
C ALA A 112 7.96 15.06 -1.38
N LEU A 113 8.28 14.15 -2.30
CA LEU A 113 8.81 14.49 -3.63
C LEU A 113 7.70 14.94 -4.60
N GLN A 114 6.49 14.39 -4.47
CA GLN A 114 5.33 14.73 -5.31
C GLN A 114 4.58 15.99 -4.83
N GLY A 115 4.64 16.31 -3.54
CA GLY A 115 4.02 17.48 -2.93
C GLY A 115 4.83 18.77 -3.04
N ARG A 116 5.97 18.76 -3.74
CA ARG A 116 6.68 20.00 -4.07
C ARG A 116 5.88 20.70 -5.16
N PRO A 117 5.40 21.94 -4.96
CA PRO A 117 4.86 22.74 -6.05
C PRO A 117 5.91 22.72 -7.17
N GLN A 118 5.53 22.35 -8.38
CA GLN A 118 6.31 22.76 -9.54
C GLN A 118 6.38 24.28 -9.43
N GLU A 119 7.56 24.79 -9.09
CA GLU A 119 7.90 26.19 -9.23
C GLU A 119 7.68 26.50 -10.70
N SER A 120 6.48 27.00 -11.01
CA SER A 120 6.15 27.56 -12.30
C SER A 120 7.15 28.69 -12.48
N THR A 121 8.23 28.41 -13.21
CA THR A 121 9.12 29.44 -13.70
C THR A 121 8.22 30.45 -14.38
N ASP A 122 8.19 31.64 -13.78
CA ASP A 122 7.23 32.71 -13.99
C ASP A 122 6.81 32.84 -15.46
N GLY A 123 5.50 32.77 -15.68
CA GLY A 123 4.90 33.41 -16.83
C GLY A 123 5.16 34.91 -16.71
N ASP A 124 5.92 35.46 -17.65
CA ASP A 124 6.05 36.90 -17.83
C ASP A 124 4.65 37.53 -17.86
N PRO A 125 4.38 38.57 -17.04
CA PRO A 125 3.10 39.26 -17.09
C PRO A 125 3.04 40.11 -18.35
N VAL A 126 2.23 39.67 -19.33
CA VAL A 126 1.90 40.46 -20.51
C VAL A 126 1.06 41.66 -20.06
N THR A 127 1.65 42.85 -20.05
CA THR A 127 0.94 44.09 -19.78
C THR A 127 0.10 44.47 -21.00
N ASP A 128 -1.22 44.57 -20.81
CA ASP A 128 -2.17 45.12 -21.78
C ASP A 128 -1.75 46.54 -22.23
N GLY A 129 -1.59 46.74 -23.54
CA GLY A 129 -1.35 48.08 -24.10
C GLY A 129 -1.05 48.12 -25.60
N ASP A 130 -2.12 48.01 -26.41
CA ASP A 130 -2.43 48.65 -27.70
C ASP A 130 -2.74 47.74 -28.92
N PRO A 131 -3.78 48.09 -29.73
CA PRO A 131 -4.41 47.20 -30.71
C PRO A 131 -3.91 47.41 -32.16
N VAL A 132 -4.47 46.59 -33.08
CA VAL A 132 -4.44 46.59 -34.58
C VAL A 132 -3.49 45.54 -35.20
N THR A 133 -3.78 44.80 -36.28
CA THR A 133 -4.74 44.88 -37.41
C THR A 133 -5.11 43.48 -37.95
N ASP A 134 -6.25 43.44 -38.64
CA ASP A 134 -6.86 42.39 -39.47
C ASP A 134 -5.96 41.39 -40.23
N GLY A 135 -6.40 40.12 -40.26
CA GLY A 135 -5.94 39.12 -41.24
C GLY A 135 -6.43 37.69 -40.95
N ASP A 136 -7.65 37.37 -41.38
CA ASP A 136 -8.18 35.98 -41.54
C ASP A 136 -8.23 35.66 -43.06
N PRO A 137 -8.40 34.41 -43.58
CA PRO A 137 -8.66 33.12 -42.91
C PRO A 137 -8.04 31.82 -43.57
N ALA A 138 -8.37 30.67 -42.94
CA ALA A 138 -8.45 29.27 -43.45
C ALA A 138 -7.13 28.50 -43.69
N THR A 139 -6.98 27.21 -43.33
CA THR A 139 -7.76 26.04 -43.78
C THR A 139 -7.53 24.77 -42.92
N ASP A 140 -8.62 24.02 -42.73
CA ASP A 140 -8.77 22.55 -42.79
C ASP A 140 -7.93 21.59 -41.93
N SER A 141 -8.55 20.98 -40.91
CA SER A 141 -9.13 19.61 -40.99
C SER A 141 -9.40 19.02 -39.58
N ASP A 142 -10.67 18.82 -39.21
CA ASP A 142 -11.09 17.90 -38.14
C ASP A 142 -11.13 16.42 -38.65
N PRO A 143 -11.67 15.42 -37.91
CA PRO A 143 -10.92 14.43 -37.13
C PRO A 143 -11.20 12.99 -37.63
N VAL A 144 -10.45 11.97 -37.19
CA VAL A 144 -10.93 10.58 -37.29
C VAL A 144 -10.60 9.75 -36.06
N GLU A 145 -11.67 9.18 -35.52
CA GLU A 145 -11.75 8.19 -34.46
C GLU A 145 -11.15 6.83 -34.90
N ASP A 146 -11.03 5.98 -33.89
CA ASP A 146 -11.19 4.52 -33.94
C ASP A 146 -9.95 3.68 -34.29
N GLN A 147 -9.36 3.06 -33.26
CA GLN A 147 -9.63 1.63 -33.05
C GLN A 147 -9.07 1.13 -31.71
N ARG A 148 -9.92 0.35 -31.06
CA ARG A 148 -9.72 -0.39 -29.82
C ARG A 148 -8.78 -1.57 -30.01
N GLU A 149 -8.09 -1.90 -28.91
CA GLU A 149 -7.77 -3.24 -28.39
C GLU A 149 -7.51 -4.39 -29.39
N ASP A 150 -6.27 -4.88 -29.44
CA ASP A 150 -6.03 -6.31 -29.69
C ASP A 150 -4.96 -6.86 -28.75
N ALA A 151 -5.25 -8.06 -28.28
CA ALA A 151 -4.61 -8.79 -27.22
C ALA A 151 -3.51 -9.71 -27.75
N GLY A 152 -2.54 -10.02 -26.88
CA GLY A 152 -1.85 -11.31 -26.91
C GLY A 152 -0.68 -11.45 -27.88
N GLY A 153 0.54 -11.42 -27.34
CA GLY A 153 1.74 -11.75 -28.10
C GLY A 153 2.93 -12.10 -27.22
N GLN A 154 2.78 -13.04 -26.27
CA GLN A 154 3.92 -13.64 -25.57
C GLN A 154 4.72 -14.51 -26.56
N GLN A 155 5.82 -13.97 -27.10
CA GLN A 155 6.83 -14.77 -27.77
C GLN A 155 7.80 -15.31 -26.71
N ARG A 156 7.57 -16.56 -26.29
CA ARG A 156 8.54 -17.33 -25.51
C ARG A 156 9.57 -17.92 -26.45
N HIS A 157 10.77 -17.35 -26.43
CA HIS A 157 11.98 -17.99 -26.92
C HIS A 157 12.50 -18.92 -25.82
N ARG A 158 12.50 -20.23 -26.07
CA ARG A 158 13.55 -21.15 -25.61
C ARG A 158 13.36 -22.52 -26.24
N ASP A 159 14.17 -22.75 -27.26
CA ASP A 159 14.70 -24.07 -27.59
C ASP A 159 15.39 -24.65 -26.34
N ASP A 160 15.08 -25.89 -25.97
CA ASP A 160 16.10 -26.85 -25.53
C ASP A 160 15.55 -28.29 -25.50
N ASP A 161 16.02 -29.04 -26.50
CA ASP A 161 16.44 -30.44 -26.49
C ASP A 161 15.64 -31.52 -25.75
N GLY A 162 15.10 -32.41 -26.58
CA GLY A 162 14.68 -33.75 -26.19
C GLY A 162 15.84 -34.63 -25.72
N ARG A 163 15.51 -35.55 -24.82
CA ARG A 163 16.15 -36.86 -24.78
C ARG A 163 15.24 -37.90 -24.14
N ASP A 164 14.69 -38.71 -25.04
CA ASP A 164 14.25 -40.09 -24.88
C ASP A 164 15.27 -40.93 -24.10
N ARG A 165 14.77 -41.81 -23.21
CA ARG A 165 15.21 -43.22 -23.03
C ARG A 165 14.60 -43.88 -21.79
N GLY A 166 13.98 -45.04 -22.01
CA GLY A 166 14.18 -46.25 -21.20
C GLY A 166 13.02 -46.67 -20.33
#